data_AF-A0A821U6U9-F1
#
_entry.id   AF-A0A821U6U9-F1
#
_cell.length_a   1.000
_cell.length_b   1.000
_cell.length_c   1.000
_cell.angle_alpha   90.00
_cell.angle_beta   90.00
_cell.angle_gamma   90.00
#
_symmetry.space_group_name_H-M   'P 1'
#
loop_
_entity.id
_entity.type
_entity.pdbx_description
1 polymer ?
#
loop_
_entity_poly.entity_id
_entity_poly.type
_entity_poly.pdbx_seq_one_letter_code
_entity_poly.pdbx_strand_id
1 'polypeptide(L)'
;MGALGPSCYFKDKWNQLDSFIVLLSIASIVIEKMVSGHILRIHPTLIRVVRILRIARVLKLLKMAEGVRALFYTVIQALPQSLLFFLLFFIFGTLGVELFGKLECSEEQPCSGLNKHAHFKNFCIALLTLFRVATGDNWNGIMKVSD
;
A
#
# COMPACT_ATOMS: atom_id res chain seq x y z
N MET A 1 -24.65 -30.64 -7.59
CA MET A 1 -25.58 -29.58 -7.17
C MET A 1 -25.72 -29.66 -5.65
N GLY A 2 -24.95 -28.87 -4.91
CA GLY A 2 -25.09 -28.77 -3.46
C GLY A 2 -24.90 -27.30 -3.11
N ALA A 3 -26.01 -26.59 -2.96
CA ALA A 3 -26.00 -25.22 -2.49
C ALA A 3 -25.41 -25.23 -1.07
N LEU A 4 -24.14 -24.86 -0.96
CA LEU A 4 -23.52 -24.55 0.33
C LEU A 4 -24.38 -23.44 0.93
N GLY A 5 -25.09 -23.75 2.03
CA GLY A 5 -25.93 -22.77 2.71
C GLY A 5 -25.16 -21.48 3.01
N PRO A 6 -25.84 -20.33 3.15
CA PRO A 6 -25.19 -19.02 3.31
C PRO A 6 -24.13 -19.03 4.42
N SER A 7 -24.34 -19.80 5.49
CA SER A 7 -23.38 -19.98 6.59
C SER A 7 -22.05 -20.62 6.17
N CYS A 8 -22.03 -21.58 5.23
CA CYS A 8 -20.79 -22.15 4.70
C CYS A 8 -20.13 -21.27 3.65
N TYR A 9 -20.92 -20.54 2.84
CA TYR A 9 -20.38 -19.61 1.84
C TYR A 9 -19.58 -18.48 2.50
N PHE A 10 -20.07 -17.91 3.61
CA PHE A 10 -19.35 -16.89 4.36
C PHE A 10 -18.19 -17.43 5.20
N LYS A 11 -17.91 -18.74 5.23
CA LYS A 11 -16.75 -19.29 5.98
C LYS A 11 -15.45 -19.20 5.18
N ASP A 12 -15.53 -19.22 3.85
CA ASP A 12 -14.38 -19.07 2.97
C ASP A 12 -14.04 -17.58 2.75
N LYS A 13 -12.81 -17.18 3.09
CA LYS A 13 -12.31 -15.80 2.94
C LYS A 13 -12.37 -15.34 1.48
N TRP A 14 -12.18 -16.24 0.52
CA TRP A 14 -12.27 -15.90 -0.90
C TRP A 14 -13.71 -15.62 -1.32
N ASN A 15 -14.68 -16.34 -0.77
CA ASN A 15 -16.10 -16.09 -1.03
C ASN A 15 -16.61 -14.82 -0.35
N GLN A 16 -16.14 -14.51 0.87
CA GLN A 16 -16.41 -13.22 1.53
C GLN A 16 -15.92 -12.03 0.68
N LEU A 17 -14.69 -12.11 0.18
CA LEU A 17 -14.14 -11.11 -0.74
C LEU A 17 -14.99 -10.98 -2.01
N ASP A 18 -15.59 -12.07 -2.50
CA ASP A 18 -16.42 -12.02 -3.71
C ASP A 18 -17.70 -11.24 -3.46
N SER A 19 -18.40 -11.59 -2.37
CA SER A 19 -19.62 -10.90 -1.95
C SER A 19 -19.35 -9.41 -1.71
N PHE A 20 -18.23 -9.06 -1.08
CA PHE A 20 -17.86 -7.67 -0.88
C PHE A 20 -17.68 -6.92 -2.21
N ILE A 21 -16.95 -7.50 -3.17
CA ILE A 21 -16.76 -6.90 -4.50
C ILE A 21 -18.09 -6.78 -5.26
N VAL A 22 -18.98 -7.77 -5.16
CA VAL A 22 -20.32 -7.72 -5.77
C VAL A 22 -21.18 -6.62 -5.15
N LEU A 23 -21.19 -6.47 -3.83
CA LEU A 23 -21.92 -5.42 -3.12
C LEU A 23 -21.39 -4.02 -3.50
N LEU A 24 -20.07 -3.82 -3.49
CA LEU A 24 -19.44 -2.57 -3.95
C LEU A 24 -19.76 -2.27 -5.41
N SER A 25 -19.80 -3.31 -6.24
CA SER A 25 -20.17 -3.21 -7.65
C SER A 25 -21.60 -2.69 -7.82
N ILE A 26 -22.55 -3.23 -7.06
CA ILE A 26 -23.96 -2.81 -7.10
C ILE A 26 -24.08 -1.37 -6.55
N ALA A 27 -23.45 -1.08 -5.42
CA ALA A 27 -23.45 0.25 -4.82
C ALA A 27 -22.88 1.32 -5.78
N SER A 28 -21.79 1.00 -6.49
CA SER A 28 -21.18 1.88 -7.50
C SER A 28 -22.16 2.25 -8.63
N ILE A 29 -22.94 1.29 -9.12
CA ILE A 29 -23.95 1.52 -10.17
C ILE A 29 -25.12 2.36 -9.64
N VAL A 30 -25.59 2.07 -8.43
CA VAL A 30 -26.68 2.83 -7.79
C VAL A 30 -26.27 4.29 -7.57
N ILE A 31 -25.07 4.53 -7.04
CA ILE A 31 -24.55 5.87 -6.79
C ILE A 31 -24.46 6.67 -8.10
N GLU A 32 -23.95 6.08 -9.18
CA GLU A 32 -23.87 6.75 -10.49
C GLU A 32 -25.26 7.14 -11.01
N LYS A 33 -26.26 6.24 -10.91
CA LYS A 33 -27.63 6.54 -11.32
C LYS A 33 -28.25 7.69 -10.52
N MET A 34 -28.01 7.74 -9.21
CA MET A 34 -28.51 8.81 -8.34
C MET A 34 -27.85 10.17 -8.63
N VAL A 35 -26.57 10.17 -9.02
CA VAL A 35 -25.84 11.38 -9.46
C VAL A 35 -26.37 11.88 -10.79
N SER A 36 -26.52 10.99 -11.79
CA SER A 36 -27.05 11.36 -13.11
C SER A 36 -28.51 11.83 -13.06
N GLY A 37 -29.29 11.34 -12.10
CA GLY A 37 -30.66 11.78 -11.85
C GLY A 37 -30.81 13.15 -11.18
N HIS A 38 -29.71 13.88 -10.90
CA HIS A 38 -29.69 15.15 -10.15
C HIS A 38 -30.30 15.09 -8.74
N ILE A 39 -30.56 13.89 -8.20
CA ILE A 39 -31.18 13.70 -6.88
C ILE A 39 -30.21 14.04 -5.76
N LEU A 40 -28.90 13.82 -5.98
CA LEU A 40 -27.83 14.13 -5.04
C LEU A 40 -26.75 14.98 -5.72
N ARG A 41 -26.49 16.19 -5.20
CA ARG A 41 -25.31 17.00 -5.57
C ARG A 41 -24.08 16.42 -4.87
N ILE A 42 -23.34 15.57 -5.58
CA ILE A 42 -22.16 14.89 -5.05
C ILE A 42 -20.86 15.61 -5.44
N HIS A 43 -19.91 15.67 -4.51
CA HIS A 43 -18.58 16.25 -4.72
C HIS A 43 -17.78 15.48 -5.81
N PRO A 44 -17.02 16.16 -6.69
CA PRO A 44 -16.29 15.51 -7.79
C PRO A 44 -15.25 14.46 -7.35
N THR A 45 -14.78 14.53 -6.10
CA THR A 45 -13.90 13.53 -5.49
C THR A 45 -14.57 12.17 -5.34
N LEU A 46 -15.86 12.12 -5.02
CA LEU A 46 -16.60 10.87 -4.84
C LEU A 46 -16.84 10.16 -6.18
N ILE A 47 -17.05 10.90 -7.27
CA ILE A 47 -17.14 10.34 -8.63
C ILE A 47 -15.83 9.62 -9.01
N ARG A 48 -14.67 10.19 -8.65
CA ARG A 48 -13.37 9.55 -8.86
C ARG A 48 -13.24 8.25 -8.05
N VAL A 49 -13.69 8.25 -6.79
CA VAL A 49 -13.68 7.05 -5.95
C VAL A 49 -14.57 5.94 -6.53
N VAL A 50 -15.78 6.27 -6.98
CA VAL A 50 -16.69 5.31 -7.64
C VAL A 50 -16.05 4.70 -8.89
N ARG A 51 -15.28 5.50 -9.65
CA ARG A 51 -14.54 5.01 -10.83
C ARG A 51 -13.42 4.03 -10.44
N ILE A 52 -12.69 4.29 -9.36
CA ILE A 52 -11.65 3.40 -8.84
C ILE A 52 -12.25 2.08 -8.34
N LEU A 53 -13.42 2.13 -7.67
CA LEU A 53 -14.14 0.93 -7.22
C LEU A 53 -14.52 -0.03 -8.36
N ARG A 54 -14.67 0.47 -9.60
CA ARG A 54 -14.87 -0.42 -10.77
C ARG A 54 -13.63 -1.24 -11.09
N ILE A 55 -12.44 -0.66 -10.93
CA ILE A 55 -11.16 -1.35 -11.16
C ILE A 55 -10.99 -2.48 -10.14
N ALA A 56 -11.54 -2.34 -8.93
CA ALA A 56 -11.54 -3.42 -7.93
C ALA A 56 -12.26 -4.70 -8.41
N ARG A 57 -13.16 -4.63 -9.41
CA ARG A 57 -13.75 -5.84 -10.02
C ARG A 57 -12.73 -6.66 -10.81
N VAL A 58 -11.66 -6.05 -11.33
CA VAL A 58 -10.54 -6.75 -11.99
C VAL A 58 -9.86 -7.71 -11.03
N LEU A 59 -9.91 -7.43 -9.71
CA LEU A 59 -9.39 -8.34 -8.68
C LEU A 59 -10.11 -9.70 -8.66
N LYS A 60 -11.31 -9.82 -9.25
CA LYS A 60 -11.97 -11.12 -9.46
C LYS A 60 -11.13 -12.06 -10.34
N LEU A 61 -10.37 -11.51 -11.30
CA LEU A 61 -9.49 -12.30 -12.16
C LEU A 61 -8.35 -12.96 -11.36
N LEU A 62 -7.89 -12.31 -10.28
CA LEU A 62 -6.87 -12.88 -9.39
C LEU A 62 -7.34 -14.16 -8.69
N LYS A 63 -8.66 -14.34 -8.52
CA LYS A 63 -9.24 -15.56 -7.95
C LYS A 63 -9.33 -16.70 -8.94
N MET A 64 -9.52 -16.40 -10.23
CA MET A 64 -9.59 -17.43 -11.28
C MET A 64 -8.21 -18.05 -11.54
N ALA A 65 -7.14 -17.27 -11.37
CA ALA A 65 -5.79 -17.78 -11.55
C ALA A 65 -5.31 -18.54 -10.30
N GLU A 66 -5.31 -19.88 -10.36
CA GLU A 66 -4.84 -20.73 -9.26
C GLU A 66 -3.39 -20.42 -8.85
N GLY A 67 -2.53 -20.13 -9.83
CA GLY A 67 -1.14 -19.72 -9.59
C GLY A 67 -1.03 -18.42 -8.79
N VAL A 68 -1.91 -17.44 -9.04
CA VAL A 68 -1.91 -16.17 -8.29
C VAL A 68 -2.37 -16.39 -6.86
N ARG A 69 -3.37 -17.25 -6.63
CA ARG A 69 -3.82 -17.61 -5.27
C ARG A 69 -2.70 -18.28 -4.46
N ALA A 70 -1.91 -19.15 -5.08
CA ALA A 70 -0.76 -19.77 -4.43
C ALA A 70 0.30 -18.74 -4.00
N LEU A 71 0.60 -17.75 -4.86
CA LEU A 71 1.50 -16.65 -4.53
C LEU A 71 0.97 -15.78 -3.37
N PHE A 72 -0.34 -15.52 -3.31
CA PHE A 72 -0.92 -14.82 -2.17
C PHE A 72 -0.76 -15.60 -0.86
N TYR A 73 -0.92 -16.93 -0.88
CA TYR A 73 -0.70 -17.77 0.28
C TYR A 73 0.76 -17.73 0.76
N THR A 74 1.73 -17.75 -0.15
CA THR A 74 3.14 -17.66 0.22
C THR A 74 3.49 -16.30 0.81
N VAL A 75 2.94 -15.21 0.28
CA VAL A 75 3.09 -13.87 0.87
C VAL A 75 2.55 -13.83 2.30
N ILE A 76 1.35 -14.39 2.54
CA ILE A 76 0.76 -14.44 3.89
C ILE A 76 1.62 -15.28 4.84
N GLN A 77 2.17 -16.40 4.37
CA GLN A 77 3.07 -17.22 5.18
C GLN A 77 4.41 -16.54 5.46
N ALA A 78 4.85 -15.60 4.62
CA ALA A 78 6.05 -14.80 4.84
C ALA A 78 5.81 -13.59 5.78
N LEU A 79 4.55 -13.20 6.05
CA LEU A 79 4.24 -12.08 6.94
C LEU A 79 4.82 -12.20 8.36
N PRO A 80 4.81 -13.37 9.04
CA PRO A 80 5.42 -13.49 10.37
C PRO A 80 6.91 -13.17 10.36
N GLN A 81 7.63 -13.57 9.31
CA GLN A 81 9.06 -13.28 9.14
C GLN A 81 9.31 -11.77 8.94
N SER A 82 8.31 -11.04 8.44
CA SER A 82 8.40 -9.58 8.25
C SER A 82 8.49 -8.80 9.56
N LEU A 83 8.12 -9.40 10.69
CA LEU A 83 8.24 -8.76 12.02
C LEU A 83 9.70 -8.50 12.40
N LEU A 84 10.60 -9.46 12.12
CA LEU A 84 12.04 -9.29 12.36
C LEU A 84 12.62 -8.19 11.47
N PHE A 85 12.19 -8.16 10.21
CA PHE A 85 12.58 -7.12 9.26
C PHE A 85 12.09 -5.74 9.70
N PHE A 86 10.85 -5.65 10.19
CA PHE A 86 10.30 -4.42 10.74
C PHE A 86 11.03 -3.95 12.00
N LEU A 87 11.38 -4.87 12.91
CA LEU A 87 12.17 -4.54 14.10
C LEU A 87 13.54 -3.97 13.74
N LEU A 88 14.21 -4.56 12.75
CA LEU A 88 15.49 -4.05 12.24
C LEU A 88 15.32 -2.63 11.69
N PHE A 89 14.30 -2.40 10.87
CA PHE A 89 13.98 -1.07 10.34
C PHE A 89 13.65 -0.05 11.44
N PHE A 90 12.96 -0.48 12.50
CA PHE A 90 12.64 0.37 13.64
C PHE A 90 13.91 0.82 14.38
N ILE A 91 14.83 -0.11 14.67
CA ILE A 91 16.10 0.18 15.36
C ILE A 91 16.95 1.14 14.51
N PHE A 92 17.19 0.79 13.23
CA PHE A 92 17.98 1.64 12.34
C PHE A 92 17.29 2.97 12.01
N GLY A 93 15.96 3.01 11.99
CA GLY A 93 15.18 4.22 11.75
C GLY A 93 15.38 5.23 12.87
N THR A 94 15.25 4.80 14.12
CA THR A 94 15.50 5.65 15.29
C THR A 94 16.97 6.06 15.37
N LEU A 95 17.91 5.14 15.16
CA LEU A 95 19.34 5.46 15.11
C LEU A 95 19.67 6.48 14.01
N GLY A 96 19.07 6.32 12.83
CA GLY A 96 19.26 7.24 11.71
C GLY A 96 18.78 8.65 12.04
N VAL A 97 17.67 8.78 12.75
CA VAL A 97 17.15 10.09 13.21
C VAL A 97 18.09 10.72 14.23
N GLU A 98 18.60 9.97 15.20
CA GLU A 98 19.52 10.52 16.21
C GLU A 98 20.87 10.92 15.62
N LEU A 99 21.41 10.14 14.69
CA LEU A 99 22.72 10.41 14.08
C LEU A 99 22.65 11.48 12.97
N PHE A 100 21.63 11.44 12.12
CA PHE A 100 21.56 12.22 10.89
C PHE A 100 20.36 13.19 10.84
N GLY A 101 19.56 13.29 11.90
CA GLY A 101 18.38 14.17 11.94
C GLY A 101 18.70 15.66 11.88
N LYS A 102 19.92 16.05 12.25
CA LYS A 102 20.43 17.43 12.18
C LYS A 102 21.22 17.73 10.90
N LEU A 103 21.37 16.74 10.01
CA LEU A 103 22.10 16.94 8.77
C LEU A 103 21.31 17.88 7.85
N GLU A 104 21.97 18.97 7.42
CA GLU A 104 21.39 19.94 6.50
C GLU A 104 22.19 19.94 5.21
N CYS A 105 21.47 19.76 4.10
CA CYS A 105 22.04 19.82 2.77
C CYS A 105 21.83 21.25 2.25
N SER A 106 22.92 21.97 2.00
CA SER A 106 22.92 23.33 1.44
C SER A 106 23.56 23.32 0.05
N GLU A 107 23.48 24.43 -0.69
CA GLU A 107 24.21 24.55 -1.96
C GLU A 107 25.74 24.46 -1.77
N GLU A 108 26.24 24.86 -0.61
CA GLU A 108 27.66 24.76 -0.24
C GLU A 108 28.08 23.35 0.19
N GLN A 109 27.14 22.53 0.69
CA GLN A 109 27.34 21.12 1.05
C GLN A 109 26.23 20.27 0.43
N PRO A 110 26.36 19.96 -0.88
CA PRO A 110 25.32 19.24 -1.61
C PRO A 110 25.27 17.77 -1.16
N CYS A 111 24.08 17.30 -0.82
CA CYS A 111 23.85 15.87 -0.59
C CYS A 111 23.46 15.19 -1.89
N SER A 112 24.18 14.13 -2.28
CA SER A 112 23.93 13.42 -3.54
C SER A 112 22.67 12.53 -3.50
N GLY A 113 22.25 12.06 -2.32
CA GLY A 113 21.12 11.12 -2.17
C GLY A 113 20.02 11.55 -1.21
N LEU A 114 20.25 12.58 -0.38
CA LEU A 114 19.27 13.09 0.57
C LEU A 114 18.48 14.25 -0.07
N ASN A 115 17.16 14.24 0.12
CA ASN A 115 16.23 15.18 -0.49
C ASN A 115 15.04 15.45 0.46
N LYS A 116 14.14 16.37 0.08
CA LYS A 116 12.90 16.64 0.83
C LYS A 116 12.05 15.38 1.09
N HIS A 117 12.15 14.37 0.23
CA HIS A 117 11.41 13.11 0.36
C HIS A 117 12.24 11.92 0.89
N ALA A 118 13.54 12.12 1.14
CA ALA A 118 14.46 11.09 1.64
C ALA A 118 15.45 11.75 2.61
N HIS A 119 15.12 11.74 3.90
CA HIS A 119 15.88 12.40 4.97
C HIS A 119 15.65 11.73 6.33
N PHE A 120 16.54 11.99 7.28
CA PHE A 120 16.48 11.44 8.64
C PHE A 120 15.92 12.41 9.70
N LYS A 121 15.39 13.58 9.31
CA LYS A 121 14.74 14.53 10.25
C LYS A 121 13.50 13.96 10.97
N ASN A 122 12.76 13.06 10.33
CA ASN A 122 11.51 12.48 10.86
C ASN A 122 11.57 10.96 10.80
N PHE A 123 11.10 10.28 11.85
CA PHE A 123 11.11 8.81 11.94
C PHE A 123 10.42 8.11 10.75
N CYS A 124 9.25 8.60 10.33
CA CYS A 124 8.52 8.00 9.20
C CYS A 124 9.29 8.11 7.87
N ILE A 125 9.88 9.28 7.60
CA ILE A 125 10.69 9.47 6.38
C ILE A 125 12.03 8.74 6.48
N ALA A 126 12.61 8.61 7.68
CA ALA A 126 13.80 7.80 7.92
C ALA A 126 13.54 6.33 7.57
N LEU A 127 12.40 5.77 7.97
CA LEU A 127 11.98 4.42 7.58
C LEU A 127 11.84 4.27 6.06
N LEU A 128 11.21 5.24 5.38
CA LEU A 128 11.09 5.23 3.91
C LEU A 128 12.46 5.36 3.23
N THR A 129 13.37 6.13 3.82
CA THR A 129 14.74 6.30 3.32
C THR A 129 15.53 5.00 3.48
N LEU A 130 15.41 4.32 4.63
CA LEU A 130 15.98 2.98 4.84
C LEU A 130 15.37 1.94 3.92
N PHE A 131 14.07 2.02 3.63
CA PHE A 131 13.44 1.15 2.65
C PHE A 131 14.05 1.32 1.27
N ARG A 132 14.25 2.59 0.85
CA ARG A 132 14.93 2.91 -0.40
C ARG A 132 16.34 2.30 -0.45
N VAL A 133 17.12 2.46 0.62
CA VAL A 133 18.46 1.86 0.76
C VAL A 133 18.42 0.34 0.69
N ALA A 134 17.47 -0.31 1.40
CA ALA A 134 17.31 -1.75 1.41
C ALA A 134 16.90 -2.33 0.04
N THR A 135 16.16 -1.56 -0.76
CA THR A 135 15.86 -1.91 -2.17
C THR A 135 17.04 -1.66 -3.12
N GLY A 136 18.16 -1.11 -2.62
CA GLY A 136 19.34 -0.78 -3.43
C GLY A 136 19.16 0.45 -4.32
N ASP A 137 18.11 1.23 -4.13
CA ASP A 137 17.86 2.43 -4.93
C ASP A 137 18.66 3.62 -4.40
N ASN A 138 19.66 4.05 -5.17
CA ASN A 138 20.49 5.23 -4.91
C ASN A 138 21.12 5.27 -3.50
N TRP A 139 21.41 4.10 -2.91
CA TRP A 139 22.03 4.01 -1.59
C TRP A 139 23.43 4.63 -1.55
N ASN A 140 24.16 4.54 -2.65
CA ASN A 140 25.48 5.15 -2.83
C ASN A 140 25.46 6.67 -2.64
N GLY A 141 24.42 7.34 -3.16
CA GLY A 141 24.25 8.78 -2.99
C GLY A 141 23.91 9.18 -1.56
N ILE A 142 23.24 8.29 -0.81
CA ILE A 142 22.86 8.53 0.60
C ILE A 142 24.08 8.37 1.52
N MET A 143 25.00 7.43 1.23
CA MET A 143 26.21 7.24 2.03
C MET A 143 27.37 8.18 1.68
N LYS A 144 27.33 8.83 0.52
CA LYS A 144 28.27 9.91 0.20
C LYS A 144 27.84 11.20 0.90
N VAL A 145 28.36 11.38 2.12
CA VAL A 145 28.49 12.71 2.72
C VAL A 145 29.78 13.29 2.14
N SER A 146 29.69 14.43 1.45
CA SER A 146 30.85 15.13 0.88
C SER A 146 31.93 15.32 1.96
N ASP A 147 33.17 14.98 1.63
CA ASP A 147 34.38 15.47 2.34
C ASP A 147 34.40 17.01 2.36
#